data_AF-A0A0R3SYW1-F1
#
_entry.id   AF-A0A0R3SYW1-F1
#
_cell.length_a   1.000
_cell.length_b   1.000
_cell.length_c   1.000
_cell.angle_alpha   90.00
_cell.angle_beta   90.00
_cell.angle_gamma   90.00
#
_symmetry.space_group_name_H-M   'P 1'
#
loop_
_entity.id
_entity.type
_entity.pdbx_description
1 polymer ?
#
loop_
_entity_poly.entity_id
_entity_poly.type
_entity_poly.pdbx_seq_one_letter_code
_entity_poly.pdbx_strand_id
1 'polypeptide(L)' 'MEHCRGTVALREIRRFQKSTELLIRRIPFQRLVREIAQEYKSDLRLQMTTAVALQEQLKLT' A
#
# COMPACT_ATOMS: atom_id res chain seq x y z
N MET A 1 -14.03 -9.14 -28.25
CA MET A 1 -13.21 -10.23 -27.67
C MET A 1 -13.40 -10.21 -26.17
N GLU A 2 -14.35 -11.01 -25.68
CA GLU A 2 -14.60 -11.12 -24.24
C GLU A 2 -13.45 -11.90 -23.59
N HIS A 3 -12.67 -11.22 -22.75
CA HIS A 3 -11.67 -11.89 -21.94
C HIS A 3 -12.40 -12.59 -20.78
N CYS A 4 -12.22 -13.90 -20.65
CA CYS A 4 -12.66 -14.65 -19.48
C CYS A 4 -12.08 -13.98 -18.23
N ARG A 5 -12.96 -13.50 -17.33
CA ARG A 5 -12.60 -12.69 -16.15
C ARG A 5 -11.46 -13.31 -15.31
N GLY A 6 -11.32 -14.63 -15.31
CA GLY A 6 -10.24 -15.35 -14.62
C GLY A 6 -8.84 -15.17 -15.23
N THR A 7 -8.70 -14.99 -16.55
CA THR A 7 -7.39 -14.86 -17.20
C THR A 7 -6.74 -13.50 -16.94
N VAL A 8 -7.56 -12.44 -16.86
CA VAL A 8 -7.09 -11.08 -16.52
C VAL A 8 -6.62 -11.04 -15.06
N ALA A 9 -7.40 -11.60 -14.15
CA ALA A 9 -7.05 -11.67 -12.74
C ALA A 9 -5.74 -12.44 -12.49
N LEU A 10 -5.53 -13.59 -13.14
CA LEU A 10 -4.29 -14.37 -13.02
C LEU A 10 -3.06 -13.63 -13.58
N ARG A 11 -3.24 -12.78 -14.59
CA ARG A 11 -2.18 -11.95 -15.16
C ARG A 11 -1.81 -10.81 -14.22
N GLU A 12 -2.80 -10.18 -13.60
CA GLU A 12 -2.61 -9.11 -12.61
C GLU A 12 -1.92 -9.64 -11.35
N ILE A 13 -2.34 -10.79 -10.83
CA ILE A 13 -1.70 -11.45 -9.68
C ILE A 13 -0.22 -11.70 -9.97
N ARG A 14 0.12 -12.28 -11.13
CA ARG A 14 1.52 -12.53 -11.51
C ARG A 14 2.34 -11.25 -11.68
N ARG A 15 1.72 -10.17 -12.17
CA ARG A 15 2.38 -8.86 -12.30
C ARG A 15 2.71 -8.29 -10.91
N PHE A 16 1.72 -8.22 -10.02
CA PHE A 16 1.89 -7.64 -8.69
C PHE A 16 2.77 -8.48 -7.76
N GLN A 17 2.81 -9.81 -7.94
CA GLN A 17 3.75 -10.67 -7.22
C GLN A 17 5.20 -10.54 -7.71
N LYS A 18 5.42 -10.14 -8.97
CA LYS A 18 6.77 -9.99 -9.56
C LYS A 18 7.40 -8.62 -9.27
N SER A 19 6.58 -7.60 -9.05
CA SER A 19 7.02 -6.22 -8.77
C SER A 19 6.84 -5.87 -7.29
N THR A 20 7.77 -5.12 -6.72
CA THR A 20 7.64 -4.58 -5.35
C THR A 20 6.99 -3.19 -5.31
N GLU A 21 6.33 -2.79 -6.41
CA GLU A 21 5.71 -1.46 -6.53
C GLU A 21 4.65 -1.22 -5.45
N LEU A 22 4.49 0.04 -5.03
CA LEU A 22 3.48 0.42 -4.04
C LEU A 22 2.08 0.26 -4.67
N LEU A 23 1.39 -0.83 -4.29
CA LEU A 23 0.02 -1.13 -4.73
C LEU A 23 -0.97 -0.02 -4.35
N ILE A 24 -0.68 0.68 -3.26
CA ILE A 24 -1.45 1.83 -2.77
C ILE A 24 -0.63 3.09 -3.04
N ARG A 25 -1.26 4.11 -3.64
CA ARG A 25 -0.62 5.41 -3.86
C ARG A 25 -0.15 6.02 -2.53
N ARG A 26 0.98 6.72 -2.53
CA ARG A 26 1.62 7.25 -1.32
C ARG A 26 0.73 8.22 -0.52
N ILE A 27 -0.04 9.08 -1.19
CA ILE A 27 -0.90 10.09 -0.55
C ILE A 27 -2.02 9.46 0.31
N PRO A 28 -2.87 8.55 -0.21
CA PRO A 28 -3.91 7.93 0.62
C PRO A 28 -3.32 7.09 1.76
N PHE A 29 -2.21 6.39 1.54
CA PHE A 29 -1.52 5.66 2.61
C PHE A 29 -1.02 6.59 3.72
N GLN A 30 -0.37 7.70 3.35
CA GLN A 30 0.09 8.70 4.31
C GLN A 30 -1.05 9.35 5.11
N ARG A 31 -2.23 9.57 4.50
CA ARG A 31 -3.41 10.09 5.20
C ARG A 31 -3.91 9.09 6.25
N LEU A 32 -4.03 7.82 5.88
CA LEU A 32 -4.44 6.74 6.78
C LEU A 32 -3.49 6.61 7.99
N VAL A 33 -2.18 6.60 7.74
CA VAL A 33 -1.20 6.50 8.84
C VAL A 33 -1.27 7.71 9.77
N ARG A 34 -1.54 8.91 9.26
CA ARG A 34 -1.73 10.13 10.08
C ARG A 34 -3.00 10.07 10.91
N GLU A 35 -4.10 9.60 10.33
CA GLU A 35 -5.39 9.44 11.02
C GLU A 35 -5.23 8.49 12.22
N ILE A 36 -4.63 7.31 12.00
CA ILE A 36 -4.34 6.35 13.07
C ILE A 36 -3.38 6.95 14.10
N ALA A 37 -2.28 7.58 13.66
CA ALA A 37 -1.30 8.16 14.58
C ALA A 37 -1.89 9.27 15.48
N GLN A 38 -2.83 10.06 14.94
CA GLN A 38 -3.49 11.14 15.68
C GLN A 38 -4.43 10.61 16.77
N GLU A 39 -4.98 9.40 16.60
CA GLU A 39 -5.76 8.69 17.63
C GLU A 39 -4.89 8.32 18.86
N TYR A 40 -3.60 8.01 18.65
CA TYR A 40 -2.67 7.67 19.74
C TYR A 40 -1.94 8.88 20.32
N LYS A 41 -1.59 9.88 19.50
CA LYS A 41 -0.91 11.10 19.97
C LYS A 41 -1.12 12.25 18.97
N SER A 42 -1.75 13.32 19.44
CA SER A 42 -2.17 14.46 18.61
C SER A 42 -1.04 15.24 17.91
N ASP A 43 0.22 15.11 18.36
CA ASP A 43 1.40 15.83 17.83
C ASP A 43 2.46 14.92 17.19
N LEU A 44 2.06 13.75 16.68
CA LEU A 44 3.02 12.82 16.07
C LEU A 44 3.49 13.33 14.69
N ARG A 45 4.75 13.77 14.60
CA ARG A 45 5.41 14.07 13.32
C ARG A 45 6.01 12.81 12.71
N LEU A 46 5.35 12.27 11.70
CA LEU A 46 5.83 11.13 10.94
C LEU A 46 6.85 11.57 9.87
N GLN A 47 8.05 11.00 9.91
CA GLN A 47 9.02 11.16 8.83
C GLN A 47 8.53 10.43 7.57
N MET A 48 8.88 10.96 6.40
CA MET A 48 8.48 10.35 5.12
C MET A 48 9.04 8.93 4.94
N THR A 49 10.23 8.67 5.50
CA THR A 49 10.85 7.34 5.51
C THR A 49 10.07 6.34 6.35
N THR A 50 9.52 6.77 7.49
CA THR A 50 8.67 5.93 8.36
C THR A 50 7.39 5.50 7.66
N ALA A 51 6.75 6.40 6.90
CA ALA A 51 5.54 6.05 6.14
C ALA A 51 5.83 5.00 5.05
N VAL A 52 6.98 5.06 4.39
CA VAL A 52 7.36 4.05 3.39
C VAL A 52 7.68 2.72 4.08
N ALA A 53 8.43 2.72 5.18
CA ALA A 53 8.77 1.51 5.93
C ALA A 53 7.52 0.78 6.44
N LEU A 54 6.55 1.53 7.00
CA LEU A 54 5.26 0.97 7.42
C LEU A 54 4.51 0.33 6.24
N GLN A 55 4.55 0.97 5.07
CA GLN A 55 3.91 0.43 3.87
C GLN A 55 4.61 -0.84 3.36
N GLU A 56 5.94 -0.91 3.46
CA GLU A 56 6.72 -2.09 3.05
C GLU A 56 6.50 -3.27 4.00
N GLN A 57 6.42 -3.03 5.31
CA GLN A 57 6.20 -4.09 6.30
C GLN A 57 4.83 -4.77 6.12
N LEU A 58 3.78 -3.98 5.85
CA LEU A 58 2.43 -4.49 5.62
C LEU A 58 2.29 -5.30 4.31
N LYS A 59 3.24 -5.20 3.38
CA LYS A 59 3.24 -6.03 2.15
C LYS A 59 3.87 -7.40 2.34
N LEU A 60 4.69 -7.58 3.39
CA LEU A 60 5.53 -8.77 3.59
C LEU A 60 4.94 -9.78 4.61
N THR A 61 3.73 -9.51 5.11
CA THR A 61 2.96 -10.40 6.02
C THR A 61 1.78 -10.99 5.28
#